data_AF-A0A2E0QUI5-F1
#
_entry.id   AF-A0A2E0QUI5-F1
#
_cell.length_a   1.000
_cell.length_b   1.000
_cell.length_c   1.000
_cell.angle_alpha   90.00
_cell.angle_beta   90.00
_cell.angle_gamma   90.00
#
_symmetry.space_group_name_H-M   'P 1'
#
loop_
_entity.id
_entity.type
_entity.pdbx_description
1 polymer ?
#
loop_
_entity_poly.entity_id
_entity_poly.type
_entity_poly.pdbx_seq_one_letter_code
_entity_poly.pdbx_strand_id
1 'polypeptide(L)'
;MESPPPVPKAPAKPTPAWVIVIGILLPFVWGGIAVGLGFMAMLMMAFGSDSGLSKPELQNAMLVGEMISIGVAGIAGIPIGLGIAWRKVRKVCLWTGGTMAVLGILGAVVCVVVYFVSFV
;
A
#
# COMPACT_ATOMS: atom_id res chain seq x y z
N MET A 1 13.77 -44.30 -22.16
CA MET A 1 13.87 -42.90 -22.64
C MET A 1 14.49 -42.11 -21.50
N GLU A 2 15.79 -41.86 -21.56
CA GLU A 2 16.49 -41.00 -20.58
C GLU A 2 15.95 -39.58 -20.72
N SER A 3 15.55 -38.97 -19.60
CA SER A 3 15.20 -37.56 -19.57
C SER A 3 16.43 -36.72 -19.92
N PRO A 4 16.29 -35.67 -20.74
CA PRO A 4 17.42 -34.82 -21.08
C PRO A 4 18.01 -34.21 -19.79
N PRO A 5 19.35 -34.04 -19.75
CA PRO A 5 20.01 -33.48 -18.57
C PRO A 5 19.46 -32.09 -18.25
N PRO A 6 19.32 -31.74 -16.95
CA PRO A 6 18.81 -30.44 -16.56
C PRO A 6 19.72 -29.34 -17.11
N VAL A 7 19.17 -28.51 -18.00
CA VAL A 7 19.86 -27.36 -18.58
C VAL A 7 20.40 -26.50 -17.42
N PRO A 8 21.72 -26.22 -17.36
CA PRO A 8 22.28 -25.35 -16.34
C PRO A 8 21.55 -24.01 -16.36
N LYS A 9 20.81 -23.71 -15.30
CA LYS A 9 20.15 -22.41 -15.14
C LYS A 9 21.24 -21.36 -15.18
N ALA A 10 21.18 -20.47 -16.17
CA ALA A 10 22.14 -19.40 -16.37
C ALA A 10 22.41 -18.69 -15.01
N PRO A 11 23.68 -18.39 -14.68
CA PRO A 11 24.02 -17.72 -13.43
C PRO A 11 23.23 -16.42 -13.35
N ALA A 12 22.47 -16.26 -12.25
CA ALA A 12 21.63 -15.10 -12.06
C ALA A 12 22.51 -13.84 -12.12
N LYS A 13 22.32 -13.02 -13.16
CA LYS A 13 23.03 -11.73 -13.31
C LYS A 13 22.94 -10.96 -11.99
N PRO A 14 24.06 -10.46 -11.44
CA PRO A 14 24.05 -9.70 -10.19
C PRO A 14 23.02 -8.55 -10.28
N THR A 15 22.29 -8.32 -9.20
CA THR A 15 21.35 -7.21 -9.12
C THR A 15 22.14 -5.90 -9.17
N PRO A 16 21.83 -4.98 -10.09
CA PRO A 16 22.53 -3.70 -10.16
C PRO A 16 22.33 -2.91 -8.86
N ALA A 17 23.38 -2.24 -8.37
CA ALA A 17 23.32 -1.46 -7.13
C ALA A 17 22.21 -0.39 -7.16
N TRP A 18 21.96 0.23 -8.32
CA TRP A 18 20.88 1.21 -8.48
C TRP A 18 19.48 0.61 -8.24
N VAL A 19 19.25 -0.67 -8.54
CA VAL A 19 17.97 -1.35 -8.28
C VAL A 19 17.72 -1.50 -6.78
N ILE A 20 18.79 -1.74 -6.02
CA ILE A 20 18.72 -1.85 -4.55
C ILE A 20 18.41 -0.47 -3.95
N VAL A 21 19.07 0.59 -4.44
CA VAL A 21 18.82 1.97 -4.01
C VAL A 21 17.35 2.36 -4.27
N ILE A 22 16.81 2.05 -5.45
CA ILE A 22 15.39 2.29 -5.77
C ILE A 22 14.48 1.44 -4.87
N GLY A 23 14.80 0.16 -4.67
CA GLY A 23 14.03 -0.74 -3.81
C GLY A 23 13.95 -0.26 -2.35
N ILE A 24 14.98 0.43 -1.87
CA ILE A 24 15.00 1.05 -0.53
C ILE A 24 14.23 2.38 -0.53
N LEU A 25 14.41 3.24 -1.54
CA LEU A 25 13.74 4.54 -1.63
C LEU A 25 12.22 4.43 -1.78
N LEU A 26 11.75 3.42 -2.51
CA LEU A 26 10.34 3.26 -2.84
C LEU A 26 9.42 3.15 -1.61
N PRO A 27 9.74 2.35 -0.56
CA PRO A 27 8.99 2.37 0.71
C PRO A 27 8.94 3.74 1.38
N PHE A 28 10.00 4.56 1.32
CA PHE A 28 9.99 5.90 1.92
C PHE A 28 9.10 6.87 1.15
N VAL A 29 9.19 6.86 -0.18
CA VAL A 29 8.32 7.67 -1.05
C VAL A 29 6.86 7.24 -0.86
N TRP A 30 6.61 5.94 -0.86
CA TRP A 30 5.27 5.37 -0.69
C TRP A 30 4.69 5.63 0.70
N GLY A 31 5.50 5.45 1.75
CA GLY A 31 5.14 5.80 3.12
C GLY A 31 4.85 7.29 3.28
N GLY A 32 5.65 8.16 2.65
CA GLY A 32 5.41 9.60 2.64
C GLY A 32 4.09 9.98 1.98
N ILE A 33 3.74 9.36 0.85
CA ILE A 33 2.44 9.54 0.18
C ILE A 33 1.30 9.06 1.10
N ALA A 34 1.43 7.89 1.71
CA ALA A 34 0.43 7.34 2.63
C ALA A 34 0.19 8.27 3.84
N VAL A 35 1.26 8.76 4.47
CA VAL A 35 1.16 9.71 5.59
C VAL A 35 0.50 11.02 5.14
N GLY A 36 0.86 11.55 3.97
CA GLY A 36 0.24 12.74 3.40
C GLY A 36 -1.26 12.58 3.15
N LEU A 37 -1.67 11.42 2.61
CA LEU A 37 -3.09 11.08 2.43
C LEU A 37 -3.82 10.96 3.78
N GLY A 38 -3.22 10.32 4.77
CA GLY A 38 -3.81 10.20 6.11
C GLY A 38 -3.98 11.55 6.80
N PHE A 39 -3.02 12.46 6.62
CA PHE A 39 -3.12 13.83 7.13
C PHE A 39 -4.23 14.62 6.44
N MET A 40 -4.38 14.49 5.12
CA MET A 40 -5.48 15.10 4.37
C MET A 40 -6.85 14.57 4.82
N ALA A 41 -6.97 13.27 5.10
CA ALA A 41 -8.20 12.68 5.63
C ALA A 41 -8.56 13.24 7.01
N MET A 42 -7.57 13.40 7.90
CA MET A 42 -7.78 14.07 9.21
C MET A 42 -8.25 15.51 9.05
N LEU A 43 -7.65 16.27 8.13
CA LEU A 43 -8.06 17.66 7.87
C LEU A 43 -9.50 17.73 7.33
N MET A 44 -9.85 16.90 6.35
CA MET A 44 -11.22 16.83 5.80
C MET A 44 -12.26 16.54 6.90
N MET A 45 -11.94 15.67 7.85
CA MET A 45 -12.83 15.37 8.97
C MET A 45 -12.95 16.50 9.97
N ALA A 46 -11.85 17.19 10.29
CA ALA A 46 -11.87 18.37 11.17
C ALA A 46 -12.76 19.49 10.59
N PHE A 47 -12.64 19.76 9.28
CA PHE A 47 -13.53 20.70 8.60
C PHE A 47 -14.97 20.18 8.50
N GLY A 48 -15.16 18.86 8.38
CA GLY A 48 -16.48 18.23 8.35
C GLY A 48 -17.20 18.29 9.70
N SER A 49 -16.52 18.14 10.83
CA SER A 49 -17.12 18.20 12.17
C SER A 49 -17.64 19.60 12.52
N ASP A 50 -16.98 20.66 12.07
CA ASP A 50 -17.40 22.05 12.30
C ASP A 50 -18.68 22.40 11.54
N SER A 51 -19.00 21.67 10.48
CA SER A 51 -20.22 21.88 9.68
C SER A 51 -21.48 21.26 10.30
N GLY A 52 -21.37 20.54 11.43
CA GLY A 52 -22.50 19.96 12.17
C GLY A 52 -23.29 18.87 11.42
N LEU A 53 -22.81 18.44 10.25
CA LEU A 53 -23.57 17.64 9.28
C LEU A 53 -23.50 16.12 9.49
N SER A 54 -22.68 15.61 10.40
CA SER A 54 -22.45 14.16 10.52
C SER A 54 -22.41 13.65 11.95
N LYS A 55 -22.93 12.43 12.15
CA LYS A 55 -22.91 11.72 13.43
C LYS A 55 -21.45 11.45 13.84
N PRO A 56 -21.00 11.90 15.03
CA PRO A 56 -19.59 11.78 15.44
C PRO A 56 -19.11 10.34 15.52
N GLU A 57 -19.97 9.38 15.86
CA GLU A 57 -19.61 7.95 15.88
C GLU A 57 -19.28 7.41 14.48
N LEU A 58 -20.01 7.86 13.46
CA LEU A 58 -19.78 7.44 12.07
C LEU A 58 -18.48 8.05 11.52
N GLN A 59 -18.25 9.35 11.78
CA GLN A 59 -16.99 10.01 11.40
C GLN A 59 -15.78 9.32 12.04
N ASN A 60 -15.85 9.03 13.33
CA ASN A 60 -14.73 8.42 14.04
C ASN A 60 -14.45 6.98 13.54
N ALA A 61 -15.50 6.20 13.25
CA ALA A 61 -15.36 4.88 12.64
C ALA A 61 -14.74 4.94 11.23
N MET A 62 -15.14 5.92 10.42
CA MET A 62 -14.56 6.15 9.09
C MET A 62 -13.10 6.58 9.17
N LEU A 63 -12.76 7.45 10.13
CA LEU A 63 -11.39 7.93 10.31
C LEU A 63 -10.46 6.76 10.66
N VAL A 64 -10.87 5.93 11.62
CA VAL A 64 -10.11 4.74 12.02
C VAL A 64 -9.99 3.76 10.85
N GLY A 65 -11.08 3.52 10.12
CA GLY A 65 -11.09 2.66 8.94
C GLY A 65 -10.14 3.16 7.84
N GLU A 66 -10.13 4.48 7.59
CA GLU A 66 -9.27 5.12 6.60
C GLU A 66 -7.80 5.13 7.04
N MET A 67 -7.51 5.41 8.31
CA MET A 67 -6.15 5.32 8.85
C MET A 67 -5.58 3.90 8.79
N ILE A 68 -6.37 2.87 9.10
CA ILE A 68 -5.96 1.47 8.98
C ILE A 68 -5.70 1.14 7.51
N SER A 69 -6.59 1.56 6.61
CA SER A 69 -6.49 1.32 5.17
C SER A 69 -5.22 1.96 4.58
N ILE A 70 -4.92 3.20 4.96
CA ILE A 70 -3.71 3.93 4.59
C ILE A 70 -2.47 3.29 5.21
N GLY A 71 -2.55 2.82 6.46
CA GLY A 71 -1.47 2.10 7.12
C GLY A 71 -1.13 0.79 6.40
N VAL A 72 -2.14 0.00 6.04
CA VAL A 72 -1.97 -1.24 5.27
C VAL A 72 -1.39 -0.95 3.89
N ALA A 73 -1.89 0.08 3.21
CA ALA A 73 -1.32 0.53 1.93
C ALA A 73 0.14 0.99 2.08
N GLY A 74 0.48 1.73 3.14
CA GLY A 74 1.83 2.21 3.41
C GLY A 74 2.82 1.07 3.67
N ILE A 75 2.45 0.11 4.51
CA ILE A 75 3.28 -1.07 4.83
C ILE A 75 3.48 -1.95 3.61
N ALA A 76 2.53 -1.98 2.67
CA ALA A 76 2.65 -2.70 1.39
C ALA A 76 3.86 -2.28 0.55
N GLY A 77 4.36 -1.05 0.72
CA GLY A 77 5.57 -0.56 0.04
C GLY A 77 6.84 -1.33 0.40
N ILE A 78 6.91 -1.92 1.60
CA ILE A 78 8.07 -2.69 2.08
C ILE A 78 8.27 -3.98 1.26
N PRO A 79 7.29 -4.91 1.16
CA PRO A 79 7.44 -6.09 0.32
C PRO A 79 7.60 -5.73 -1.17
N ILE A 80 7.00 -4.65 -1.66
CA ILE A 80 7.23 -4.20 -3.05
C ILE A 80 8.70 -3.79 -3.26
N GLY A 81 9.26 -2.97 -2.36
CA GLY A 81 10.67 -2.58 -2.39
C GLY A 81 11.63 -3.76 -2.26
N LEU A 82 11.32 -4.68 -1.35
CA LEU A 82 12.07 -5.93 -1.14
C LEU A 82 12.03 -6.83 -2.39
N GLY A 83 10.87 -6.91 -3.05
CA GLY A 83 10.66 -7.68 -4.28
C GLY A 83 11.41 -7.12 -5.49
N ILE A 84 11.64 -5.82 -5.54
CA ILE A 84 12.46 -5.17 -6.57
C ILE A 84 13.95 -5.48 -6.35
N ALA A 85 14.43 -5.47 -5.11
CA ALA A 85 15.82 -5.75 -4.76
C ALA A 85 16.20 -7.24 -4.89
N TRP A 86 15.29 -8.17 -4.56
CA TRP A 86 15.57 -9.61 -4.59
C TRP A 86 14.79 -10.41 -5.65
N ARG A 87 15.48 -10.84 -6.71
CA ARG A 87 14.88 -11.63 -7.79
C ARG A 87 14.35 -13.01 -7.38
N LYS A 88 14.92 -13.65 -6.35
CA LYS A 88 14.48 -15.00 -5.89
C LYS A 88 13.07 -14.97 -5.28
N VAL A 89 12.73 -13.92 -4.53
CA VAL A 89 11.44 -13.77 -3.84
C VAL A 89 10.54 -12.72 -4.50
N ARG A 90 10.99 -12.11 -5.61
CA ARG A 90 10.29 -11.07 -6.37
C ARG A 90 8.82 -11.39 -6.61
N LYS A 91 8.49 -12.60 -7.08
CA LYS A 91 7.09 -12.97 -7.36
C LYS A 91 6.22 -12.93 -6.10
N VAL A 92 6.70 -13.50 -4.99
CA VAL A 92 5.95 -13.57 -3.73
C VAL A 92 5.83 -12.18 -3.12
N CYS A 93 6.93 -11.42 -3.05
CA CYS A 93 6.98 -10.07 -2.50
C CYS A 93 6.13 -9.05 -3.29
N LEU A 94 6.14 -9.12 -4.62
CA LEU A 94 5.28 -8.28 -5.45
C LEU A 94 3.80 -8.67 -5.32
N TRP A 95 3.50 -9.96 -5.16
CA TRP A 95 2.13 -10.39 -4.91
C TRP A 95 1.65 -9.94 -3.54
N THR A 96 2.37 -10.23 -2.45
CA THR A 96 1.94 -9.85 -1.10
C THR A 96 1.84 -8.34 -0.96
N GLY A 97 2.81 -7.59 -1.47
CA GLY A 97 2.76 -6.13 -1.50
C GLY A 97 1.65 -5.59 -2.39
N GLY A 98 1.45 -6.15 -3.58
CA GLY A 98 0.34 -5.76 -4.47
C GLY A 98 -1.02 -5.99 -3.82
N THR A 99 -1.24 -7.15 -3.20
CA THR A 99 -2.51 -7.47 -2.52
C THR A 99 -2.75 -6.55 -1.33
N MET A 100 -1.72 -6.27 -0.52
CA MET A 100 -1.84 -5.32 0.60
C MET A 100 -2.16 -3.90 0.12
N ALA A 101 -1.51 -3.44 -0.95
CA ALA A 101 -1.80 -2.13 -1.53
C ALA A 101 -3.25 -2.06 -2.05
N VAL A 102 -3.71 -3.10 -2.75
CA VAL A 102 -5.09 -3.19 -3.25
C VAL A 102 -6.10 -3.19 -2.11
N LEU A 103 -5.87 -3.98 -1.06
CA LEU A 103 -6.76 -4.02 0.11
C LEU A 103 -6.81 -2.68 0.85
N GLY A 104 -5.65 -2.03 1.03
CA GLY A 104 -5.59 -0.70 1.65
C GLY A 104 -6.30 0.36 0.82
N ILE A 105 -6.13 0.37 -0.51
CA ILE A 105 -6.84 1.31 -1.40
C ILE A 105 -8.35 1.02 -1.39
N LEU A 106 -8.77 -0.25 -1.47
CA LEU A 106 -10.18 -0.63 -1.39
C LEU A 106 -10.83 -0.16 -0.08
N GLY A 107 -10.15 -0.37 1.05
CA GLY A 107 -10.64 0.09 2.35
C GLY A 107 -10.83 1.61 2.41
N ALA A 108 -9.87 2.37 1.87
CA ALA A 108 -9.98 3.83 1.78
C ALA A 108 -11.13 4.27 0.87
N VAL A 109 -11.28 3.66 -0.31
CA VAL A 109 -12.39 3.95 -1.24
C VAL A 109 -13.74 3.65 -0.60
N VAL A 110 -13.89 2.52 0.11
CA VAL A 110 -15.13 2.19 0.83
C VAL A 110 -15.44 3.25 1.89
N CYS A 111 -14.45 3.69 2.67
CA CYS A 111 -14.65 4.74 3.67
C CYS A 111 -15.14 6.05 3.02
N VAL A 112 -14.53 6.46 1.91
CA VAL A 112 -14.92 7.66 1.16
C VAL A 112 -16.33 7.53 0.56
N VAL A 113 -16.68 6.37 -0.01
CA VAL A 113 -18.00 6.14 -0.60
C VAL A 113 -19.09 6.15 0.47
N VAL A 114 -18.87 5.46 1.59
CA VAL A 114 -19.87 5.43 2.67
C VAL A 114 -19.98 6.79 3.34
N TYR A 115 -18.87 7.53 3.48
CA TYR A 115 -18.91 8.94 3.87
C TYR A 115 -19.82 9.69 2.90
N PHE A 116 -19.54 9.72 1.59
CA PHE A 116 -20.33 10.48 0.61
C PHE A 116 -21.83 10.13 0.61
N VAL A 117 -22.18 8.84 0.68
CA VAL A 117 -23.58 8.37 0.76
C VAL A 117 -24.27 8.83 2.05
N SER A 118 -23.52 9.01 3.14
CA SER A 118 -24.09 9.48 4.41
C SER A 118 -24.38 10.98 4.44
N PHE A 119 -23.90 11.74 3.44
CA PHE A 119 -24.15 13.19 3.29
C PHE A 119 -25.25 13.52 2.27
N VAL A 120 -25.71 12.54 1.47
CA VAL A 120 -26.86 12.66 0.55
C VAL A 120 -28.12 12.20 1.25
#